data_AF-A0A816RM10-F1
#
_entry.id   AF-A0A816RM10-F1
#
_cell.length_a   1.000
_cell.length_b   1.000
_cell.length_c   1.000
_cell.angle_alpha   90.00
_cell.angle_beta   90.00
_cell.angle_gamma   90.00
#
_symmetry.space_group_name_H-M   'P 1'
#
loop_
_entity.id
_entity.type
_entity.pdbx_description
1 polymer ?
#
loop_
_entity_poly.entity_id
_entity_poly.type
_entity_poly.pdbx_seq_one_letter_code
_entity_poly.pdbx_strand_id
1 'polypeptide(L)'
;MDKFDIEFSWNYFSSLHGKGVVDSLGSALKRLVWIDVMAGARCSSAKEFVNICKRKTKTIIVGLVQQAQFDTIEALLKLCFQNIVGVPNIRKQHHINVLHKDVIEYALYATSKDKYVFKF
;
A
#
# COMPACT_ATOMS: atom_id res chain seq x y z
N MET A 1 0.82 11.30 25.28
CA MET A 1 0.15 11.17 23.96
C MET A 1 1.05 10.29 23.14
N ASP A 2 0.74 9.00 23.12
CA ASP A 2 1.61 7.98 22.57
C ASP A 2 1.73 8.17 21.06
N LYS A 3 2.95 8.51 20.64
CA LYS A 3 3.32 8.69 19.24
C LYS A 3 3.25 7.33 18.57
N PHE A 4 2.26 7.14 17.71
CA PHE A 4 2.33 6.14 16.65
C PHE A 4 3.37 6.62 15.63
N ASP A 5 4.66 6.53 15.96
CA ASP A 5 5.75 6.74 15.00
C ASP A 5 5.75 5.52 14.05
N ILE A 6 4.81 5.53 13.09
CA ILE A 6 4.76 4.56 12.02
C ILE A 6 5.76 5.02 10.96
N GLU A 7 6.91 4.36 10.91
CA GLU A 7 7.87 4.54 9.83
C GLU A 7 7.26 3.98 8.53
N PHE A 8 6.73 4.85 7.69
CA PHE A 8 6.13 4.48 6.42
C PHE A 8 7.17 4.63 5.30
N SER A 9 7.79 3.52 4.88
CA SER A 9 8.63 3.52 3.69
C SER A 9 7.76 3.39 2.44
N TRP A 10 7.41 4.50 1.80
CA TRP A 10 6.68 4.49 0.52
C TRP A 10 7.67 4.36 -0.65
N ASN A 11 7.90 3.14 -1.13
CA ASN A 11 8.69 2.92 -2.35
C ASN A 11 7.86 3.31 -3.58
N TYR A 12 7.89 4.58 -3.97
CA TYR A 12 7.25 5.07 -5.20
C TYR A 12 8.05 4.63 -6.42
N PHE A 13 7.62 3.55 -7.07
CA PHE A 13 8.07 3.18 -8.41
C PHE A 13 6.97 3.51 -9.41
N SER A 14 7.23 4.52 -10.24
CA SER A 14 6.38 4.94 -11.36
C SER A 14 6.04 3.74 -12.24
N SER A 15 4.77 3.33 -12.23
CA SER A 15 4.19 2.54 -13.32
C SER A 15 3.39 3.51 -14.19
N LEU A 16 3.85 3.75 -15.41
CA LEU A 16 2.99 4.22 -16.49
C LEU A 16 1.71 3.35 -16.47
N HIS A 17 0.55 3.98 -16.29
CA HIS A 17 -0.80 3.38 -16.31
C HIS A 17 -1.30 2.60 -15.08
N GLY A 18 -1.18 3.18 -13.88
CA GLY A 18 -2.16 2.95 -12.80
C GLY A 18 -2.22 1.56 -12.18
N LYS A 19 -1.19 0.72 -12.39
CA LYS A 19 -1.04 -0.60 -11.76
C LYS A 19 0.38 -0.68 -11.20
N GLY A 20 0.54 -0.30 -9.94
CA GLY A 20 1.86 -0.27 -9.29
C GLY A 20 2.56 -1.63 -9.28
N VAL A 21 3.86 -1.63 -8.96
CA VAL A 21 4.72 -2.83 -8.92
C VAL A 21 4.15 -3.93 -8.01
N VAL A 22 3.45 -3.56 -6.93
CA VAL A 22 2.79 -4.51 -6.01
C VAL A 22 1.73 -5.36 -6.74
N ASP A 23 0.96 -4.74 -7.64
CA ASP A 23 -0.03 -5.45 -8.46
C ASP A 23 0.66 -6.35 -9.50
N SER A 24 1.82 -5.92 -10.01
CA SER A 24 2.63 -6.69 -10.96
C SER A 24 3.26 -7.94 -10.32
N LEU A 25 3.82 -7.83 -9.10
CA LEU A 25 4.40 -8.97 -8.37
C LEU A 25 3.33 -9.98 -7.96
N GLY A 26 2.21 -9.50 -7.42
CA GLY A 26 1.07 -10.36 -7.07
C GLY A 26 0.50 -11.09 -8.28
N SER A 27 0.35 -10.38 -9.41
CA SER A 27 -0.11 -10.97 -10.68
C SER A 27 0.88 -11.99 -11.25
N ALA A 28 2.18 -11.70 -11.18
CA ALA A 28 3.22 -12.63 -11.63
C ALA A 28 3.19 -13.94 -10.82
N LEU A 29 3.12 -13.85 -9.48
CA LEU A 29 3.02 -15.03 -8.61
C LEU A 29 1.72 -15.82 -8.85
N LYS A 30 0.58 -15.14 -8.97
CA LYS A 30 -0.71 -15.78 -9.30
C LYS A 30 -0.63 -16.53 -10.62
N ARG A 31 -0.04 -15.93 -11.65
CA ARG A 31 0.13 -16.57 -12.96
C ARG A 31 1.04 -17.79 -12.88
N LEU A 32 2.14 -17.72 -12.13
CA LEU A 32 3.04 -18.86 -11.90
C LEU A 32 2.30 -20.02 -11.24
N VAL A 33 1.54 -19.75 -10.18
CA VAL A 33 0.75 -20.78 -9.48
C VAL A 33 -0.35 -21.32 -10.39
N TRP A 34 -1.05 -20.46 -11.12
CA TRP A 34 -2.12 -20.85 -12.03
C TRP A 34 -1.64 -21.81 -13.12
N ILE A 35 -0.48 -21.56 -13.73
CA ILE A 35 0.11 -22.45 -14.73
C ILE A 35 0.36 -23.84 -14.14
N ASP A 36 0.85 -23.92 -12.91
CA ASP A 36 1.08 -25.21 -12.24
C ASP A 36 -0.23 -25.94 -11.93
N VAL A 37 -1.26 -25.21 -11.50
CA VAL A 37 -2.60 -25.77 -11.26
C VAL A 37 -3.23 -26.30 -12.54
N MET A 38 -3.10 -25.56 -13.65
CA MET A 38 -3.56 -26.00 -14.97
C MET A 38 -2.80 -27.24 -15.46
N ALA A 39 -1.56 -27.43 -15.02
CA ALA A 39 -0.77 -28.64 -15.27
C ALA A 39 -1.10 -29.81 -14.31
N GLY A 40 -2.09 -29.65 -13.43
CA GLY A 40 -2.57 -30.68 -12.50
C GLY A 40 -2.08 -30.54 -11.06
N ALA A 41 -1.35 -29.48 -10.72
CA ALA A 41 -0.95 -29.26 -9.33
C ALA A 41 -2.16 -28.88 -8.45
N ARG A 42 -2.17 -29.37 -7.20
CA ARG A 42 -3.16 -28.95 -6.21
C ARG A 42 -2.71 -27.67 -5.51
N CYS A 43 -3.62 -26.70 -5.39
CA CYS A 43 -3.42 -25.48 -4.61
C CYS A 43 -4.72 -25.08 -3.90
N SER A 44 -4.99 -25.70 -2.75
CA SER A 44 -6.18 -25.49 -1.92
C SER A 44 -5.94 -24.68 -0.64
N SER A 45 -4.71 -24.27 -0.38
CA SER A 45 -4.34 -23.53 0.83
C SER A 45 -3.25 -22.49 0.58
N ALA A 46 -3.15 -21.48 1.45
CA ALA A 46 -2.09 -20.48 1.40
C ALA A 46 -0.68 -21.12 1.52
N LYS A 47 -0.56 -22.20 2.31
CA LYS A 47 0.67 -22.98 2.44
C LYS A 47 1.06 -23.63 1.13
N GLU A 48 0.10 -24.24 0.42
CA GLU A 48 0.33 -24.82 -0.90
C GLU A 48 0.73 -23.75 -1.93
N PHE A 49 0.06 -22.59 -1.92
CA PHE A 49 0.42 -21.46 -2.78
C PHE A 49 1.89 -21.04 -2.58
N VAL A 50 2.30 -20.82 -1.33
CA VAL A 50 3.69 -20.44 -1.01
C VAL A 50 4.68 -21.53 -1.42
N ASN A 51 4.34 -22.81 -1.23
CA ASN A 51 5.20 -23.91 -1.65
C ASN A 51 5.39 -23.93 -3.17
N ILE A 52 4.33 -23.71 -3.95
CA ILE A 52 4.44 -23.60 -5.41
C ILE A 52 5.34 -22.42 -5.80
N CYS A 53 5.11 -21.24 -5.22
CA CYS A 53 5.94 -20.06 -5.47
C CYS A 53 7.42 -20.32 -5.18
N LYS A 54 7.75 -20.89 -4.02
CA LYS A 54 9.15 -21.20 -3.63
C LYS A 54 9.83 -22.20 -4.55
N ARG A 55 9.09 -23.15 -5.14
CA ARG A 55 9.63 -24.07 -6.15
C ARG A 55 9.87 -23.37 -7.49
N LYS A 56 9.01 -22.43 -7.86
CA LYS A 56 8.99 -21.82 -9.21
C LYS A 56 9.84 -20.57 -9.34
N THR A 57 10.10 -19.86 -8.25
CA THR A 57 10.94 -18.66 -8.28
C THR A 57 11.78 -18.55 -7.02
N LYS A 58 13.06 -18.21 -7.21
CA LYS A 58 13.99 -17.84 -6.14
C LYS A 58 14.15 -16.31 -6.00
N THR A 59 13.63 -15.56 -6.97
CA THR A 59 13.78 -14.10 -7.05
C THR A 59 12.77 -13.38 -6.16
N ILE A 60 11.61 -13.97 -5.92
CA ILE A 60 10.54 -13.37 -5.10
C ILE A 60 10.38 -14.20 -3.84
N ILE A 61 10.59 -13.57 -2.68
CA ILE A 61 10.40 -14.19 -1.38
C ILE A 61 8.92 -14.10 -1.02
N VAL A 62 8.28 -15.25 -0.83
CA VAL A 62 6.87 -15.34 -0.41
C VAL A 62 6.80 -15.98 0.97
N GLY A 63 6.20 -15.26 1.91
CA GLY A 63 6.01 -15.68 3.31
C GLY A 63 4.55 -15.91 3.68
N LEU A 64 4.34 -16.57 4.81
CA LEU A 64 3.05 -16.66 5.48
C LEU A 64 3.06 -15.72 6.70
N VAL A 65 1.94 -15.08 6.95
CA VAL A 65 1.69 -14.28 8.15
C VAL A 65 0.58 -14.94 8.96
N GLN A 66 0.65 -14.84 10.28
CA GLN A 66 -0.40 -15.38 11.15
C GLN A 66 -1.61 -14.45 11.11
N GLN A 67 -2.82 -15.03 11.13
CA GLN A 67 -4.06 -14.25 11.13
C GLN A 67 -4.10 -13.24 12.29
N ALA A 68 -3.70 -13.65 13.49
CA ALA A 68 -3.66 -12.77 14.66
C ALA A 68 -2.77 -11.52 14.47
N GLN A 69 -1.67 -11.66 13.72
CA GLN A 69 -0.81 -10.50 13.40
C GLN A 69 -1.54 -9.55 12.44
N PHE A 70 -2.23 -10.10 11.43
CA PHE A 70 -3.05 -9.31 10.52
C PHE A 70 -4.16 -8.57 11.28
N ASP A 71 -4.92 -9.26 12.12
CA ASP A 71 -6.05 -8.70 12.87
C ASP A 71 -5.59 -7.57 13.81
N THR A 72 -4.44 -7.76 14.46
CA THR A 72 -3.84 -6.75 15.35
C THR A 72 -3.49 -5.47 14.58
N ILE A 73 -2.83 -5.61 13.42
CA ILE A 73 -2.45 -4.47 12.59
C ILE A 73 -3.69 -3.81 11.97
N GLU A 74 -4.67 -4.58 11.53
CA GLU A 74 -5.92 -4.04 10.98
C GLU A 74 -6.64 -3.19 12.04
N ALA A 75 -6.76 -3.70 13.27
CA ALA A 75 -7.39 -2.96 14.37
C ALA A 75 -6.61 -1.68 14.72
N LEU A 76 -5.28 -1.75 14.77
CA LEU A 76 -4.42 -0.58 14.97
C LEU A 76 -4.63 0.46 13.88
N LEU A 77 -4.59 0.06 12.60
CA LEU A 77 -4.79 0.98 11.48
C LEU A 77 -6.19 1.60 11.54
N LYS A 78 -7.24 0.81 11.79
CA LYS A 78 -8.60 1.34 11.98
C LYS A 78 -8.63 2.42 13.07
N LEU A 79 -8.01 2.17 14.22
CA LEU A 79 -7.91 3.14 15.30
C LEU A 79 -7.13 4.39 14.88
N CYS A 80 -5.99 4.24 14.20
CA CYS A 80 -5.20 5.36 13.69
C CYS A 80 -6.02 6.23 12.72
N PHE A 81 -6.80 5.61 11.83
CA PHE A 81 -7.56 6.31 10.78
C PHE A 81 -8.94 6.80 11.22
N GLN A 82 -9.46 6.36 12.37
CA GLN A 82 -10.81 6.74 12.85
C GLN A 82 -10.99 8.25 13.00
N ASN A 83 -9.93 8.97 13.39
CA ASN A 83 -9.99 10.41 13.67
C ASN A 83 -9.16 11.25 12.67
N ILE A 84 -8.70 10.66 11.56
CA ILE A 84 -7.92 11.42 10.58
C ILE A 84 -8.85 12.30 9.76
N VAL A 85 -8.57 13.61 9.79
CA VAL A 85 -9.27 14.57 8.96
C VAL A 85 -8.59 14.59 7.58
N GLY A 86 -9.35 14.19 6.55
CA GLY A 86 -8.87 14.23 5.18
C GLY A 86 -8.79 15.66 4.67
N VAL A 87 -7.68 16.00 3.99
CA VAL A 87 -7.56 17.30 3.31
C VAL A 87 -8.59 17.37 2.17
N PRO A 88 -9.44 18.41 2.11
CA PRO A 88 -10.47 18.53 1.10
C PRO A 88 -9.89 18.48 -0.32
N ASN A 89 -10.53 17.70 -1.20
CA ASN A 89 -10.14 17.60 -2.61
C ASN A 89 -8.66 17.21 -2.85
N ILE A 90 -7.99 16.52 -1.91
CA ILE A 90 -6.54 16.21 -1.98
C ILE A 90 -6.11 15.55 -3.30
N ARG A 91 -7.00 14.74 -3.92
CA ARG A 91 -6.73 14.07 -5.22
C ARG A 91 -6.56 15.04 -6.39
N LYS A 92 -7.05 16.27 -6.25
CA LYS A 92 -6.92 17.35 -7.24
C LYS A 92 -5.74 18.26 -6.94
N GLN A 93 -5.02 18.05 -5.84
CA GLN A 93 -3.94 18.94 -5.42
C GLN A 93 -2.61 18.26 -5.75
N HIS A 94 -1.80 18.89 -6.61
CA HIS A 94 -0.45 18.42 -6.92
C HIS A 94 0.63 19.21 -6.18
N HIS A 95 0.23 20.11 -5.28
CA HIS A 95 1.13 20.85 -4.41
C HIS A 95 0.62 20.83 -2.97
N ILE A 96 1.48 20.42 -2.05
CA ILE A 96 1.26 20.46 -0.61
C ILE A 96 2.56 20.98 0.01
N ASN A 97 2.45 22.00 0.86
CA ASN A 97 3.56 22.55 1.61
C ASN A 97 3.20 22.59 3.10
N VAL A 98 4.10 22.13 3.97
CA VAL A 98 3.89 22.16 5.42
C VAL A 98 4.31 23.53 5.92
N LEU A 99 3.36 24.33 6.41
CA LEU A 99 3.66 25.66 6.94
C LEU A 99 4.11 25.58 8.40
N HIS A 100 3.33 24.87 9.22
CA HIS A 100 3.57 24.65 10.65
C HIS A 100 3.06 23.28 11.08
N LYS A 101 3.24 22.95 12.36
CA LYS A 101 2.64 21.77 12.96
C LYS A 101 1.11 21.82 12.76
N ASP A 102 0.56 20.76 12.17
CA ASP A 102 -0.88 20.58 11.91
C ASP A 102 -1.48 21.63 10.94
N VAL A 103 -0.66 22.36 10.18
CA VAL A 103 -1.11 23.36 9.19
C VAL A 103 -0.37 23.18 7.86
N ILE A 104 -1.13 22.98 6.79
CA ILE A 104 -0.61 22.84 5.43
C ILE A 104 -1.19 23.90 4.50
N GLU A 105 -0.41 24.28 3.51
CA GLU A 105 -0.86 24.94 2.29
C GLU A 105 -1.02 23.88 1.19
N TYR A 106 -2.08 23.96 0.39
CA TYR A 106 -2.30 23.08 -0.73
C TYR A 106 -2.86 23.83 -1.95
N ALA A 107 -2.52 23.35 -3.15
CA ALA A 107 -2.97 23.94 -4.40
C ALA A 107 -2.98 22.92 -5.55
N LEU A 108 -3.65 23.28 -6.66
CA LEU A 108 -3.73 22.44 -7.86
C LEU A 108 -2.31 22.17 -8.40
N TYR A 109 -1.48 23.19 -8.54
CA TYR A 109 -0.06 23.09 -8.90
C TYR A 109 0.78 24.06 -8.07
N ALA A 110 2.10 23.89 -8.03
CA ALA A 110 3.00 24.78 -7.29
C ALA A 110 2.96 26.25 -7.78
N THR A 111 2.60 26.45 -9.06
CA THR A 111 2.48 27.76 -9.71
C THR A 111 1.06 28.33 -9.67
N SER A 112 0.10 27.63 -9.05
CA SER A 112 -1.26 28.12 -8.92
C SER A 112 -1.28 29.44 -8.13
N LYS A 113 -2.02 30.42 -8.65
CA LYS A 113 -2.27 31.69 -7.95
C LYS A 113 -3.13 31.46 -6.71
N ASP A 114 -4.12 30.56 -6.84
CA ASP A 114 -4.99 30.17 -5.73
C ASP A 114 -4.31 29.10 -4.90
N LYS A 115 -4.12 29.42 -3.62
CA LYS A 115 -3.60 28.52 -2.60
C LYS A 115 -4.53 28.49 -1.41
N TYR A 116 -4.67 27.32 -0.82
CA TYR A 116 -5.59 27.09 0.29
C TYR A 116 -4.82 26.62 1.51
N VAL A 117 -5.30 26.97 2.70
CA VAL A 117 -4.72 26.53 3.97
C VAL A 117 -5.67 25.57 4.65
N PHE A 118 -5.14 24.44 5.10
CA PHE A 118 -5.86 23.45 5.89
C PHE A 118 -5.20 23.28 7.25
N LYS A 119 -6.02 23.22 8.31
CA LYS A 119 -5.58 22.95 9.67
C LYS A 119 -6.24 21.66 10.14
N PHE A 120 -5.42 20.72 10.60
CA PHE A 120 -5.85 19.43 11.14
C PHE A 120 -6.42 19.57 12.56
#